data_AF-A0A2A5IYR5-F1
#
_entry.id   AF-A0A2A5IYR5-F1
#
_cell.length_a   1.000
_cell.length_b   1.000
_cell.length_c   1.000
_cell.angle_alpha   90.00
_cell.angle_beta   90.00
_cell.angle_gamma   90.00
#
_symmetry.space_group_name_H-M   'P 1'
#
loop_
_entity.id
_entity.type
_entity.pdbx_description
1 polymer ?
#
loop_
_entity_poly.entity_id
_entity_poly.type
_entity_poly.pdbx_seq_one_letter_code
_entity_poly.pdbx_strand_id
1 'polypeptide(L)'
;MKKFLFILMCILLLGACQREDEGKDRRLVAAEHMLEAIAEGNKKNMENIYVEGAVPSPDDILKLKKEWGIEKLSYQDFQLEEASIHVFHAHYKDAQTGKKKALALRVKEDAERGVLIDFVGVVEGN
;
A
#
# COMPACT_ATOMS: atom_id res chain seq x y z
N MET A 1 -42.73 8.08 23.81
CA MET A 1 -41.25 8.09 23.83
C MET A 1 -40.71 6.66 23.71
N LYS A 2 -40.92 5.99 22.57
CA LYS A 2 -40.47 4.59 22.32
C LYS A 2 -39.82 4.41 20.94
N LYS A 3 -40.11 5.34 20.01
CA LYS A 3 -39.56 5.34 18.64
C LYS A 3 -38.11 5.84 18.57
N PHE A 4 -37.70 6.73 19.47
CA PHE A 4 -36.32 7.25 19.51
C PHE A 4 -35.29 6.23 20.04
N LEU A 5 -35.71 5.31 20.91
CA LEU A 5 -34.81 4.29 21.47
C LEU A 5 -34.40 3.24 20.42
N PHE A 6 -35.28 2.97 19.44
CA PHE A 6 -35.05 1.97 18.40
C PHE A 6 -34.04 2.45 17.34
N ILE A 7 -34.03 3.76 17.05
CA ILE A 7 -33.12 4.37 16.08
C ILE A 7 -31.67 4.37 16.60
N LEU A 8 -31.47 4.59 17.91
CA LEU A 8 -30.14 4.57 18.53
C LEU A 8 -29.52 3.17 18.54
N MET A 9 -30.34 2.12 18.70
CA MET A 9 -29.86 0.73 18.71
C MET A 9 -29.39 0.25 17.32
N CYS A 10 -30.03 0.73 16.24
CA CYS A 10 -29.62 0.41 14.87
C CYS A 10 -28.28 1.07 14.48
N ILE A 11 -27.99 2.26 15.00
CA ILE A 11 -26.71 2.96 14.73
C ILE A 11 -25.54 2.23 15.44
N LEU A 12 -25.77 1.67 16.62
CA LEU A 12 -24.77 0.92 17.37
C LEU A 12 -24.44 -0.45 16.76
N LEU A 13 -25.37 -1.05 16.00
CA LEU A 13 -25.14 -2.33 15.30
C LEU A 13 -24.34 -2.20 14.01
N LEU A 14 -24.30 -1.01 13.40
CA LEU A 14 -23.50 -0.75 12.19
C LEU A 14 -22.00 -0.55 12.50
N GLY A 15 -21.66 -0.16 13.74
CA GLY A 15 -20.26 0.03 14.16
C GLY A 15 -19.52 -1.26 14.56
N ALA A 16 -20.23 -2.40 14.66
CA ALA A 16 -19.67 -3.68 15.10
C ALA A 16 -19.41 -4.69 13.96
N CYS A 17 -19.71 -4.31 12.71
CA CYS A 17 -19.51 -5.13 11.51
C CYS A 17 -18.56 -4.44 10.51
N GLN A 18 -17.38 -4.02 10.94
CA GLN A 18 -16.26 -3.72 10.04
C GLN A 18 -15.13 -4.71 10.31
N ARG A 19 -15.31 -5.96 9.88
CA ARG A 19 -14.19 -6.78 9.43
C ARG A 19 -14.02 -6.45 7.94
N GLU A 20 -13.28 -5.40 7.65
CA GLU A 20 -13.08 -4.91 6.27
C GLU A 20 -12.19 -5.82 5.40
N ASP A 21 -11.58 -6.87 5.99
CA ASP A 21 -10.61 -7.73 5.28
C ASP A 21 -11.05 -9.17 5.03
N GLU A 22 -12.27 -9.57 5.37
CA GLU A 22 -12.79 -10.90 5.03
C GLU A 22 -13.17 -10.99 3.55
N GLY A 23 -12.17 -11.03 2.66
CA GLY A 23 -12.33 -11.26 1.23
C GLY A 23 -11.37 -10.51 0.32
N LYS A 24 -10.58 -9.55 0.85
CA LYS A 24 -9.59 -8.80 0.07
C LYS A 24 -8.33 -9.63 -0.14
N ASP A 25 -7.76 -9.57 -1.35
CA ASP A 25 -6.51 -10.26 -1.67
C ASP A 25 -5.39 -9.76 -0.74
N ARG A 26 -4.84 -10.66 0.07
CA ARG A 26 -3.76 -10.35 1.03
C ARG A 26 -2.52 -9.78 0.35
N ARG A 27 -2.29 -10.12 -0.92
CA ARG A 27 -1.20 -9.57 -1.73
C ARG A 27 -1.43 -8.09 -2.05
N LEU A 28 -2.67 -7.76 -2.44
CA LEU A 28 -3.08 -6.38 -2.67
C LEU A 28 -2.95 -5.55 -1.39
N VAL A 29 -3.42 -6.07 -0.26
CA VAL A 29 -3.31 -5.40 1.05
C VAL A 29 -1.84 -5.12 1.42
N ALA A 30 -0.94 -6.07 1.21
CA ALA A 30 0.48 -5.86 1.46
C ALA A 30 1.09 -4.77 0.56
N ALA A 31 0.69 -4.74 -0.72
CA ALA A 31 1.12 -3.70 -1.66
C ALA A 31 0.58 -2.31 -1.28
N GLU A 32 -0.68 -2.21 -0.85
CA GLU A 32 -1.29 -0.96 -0.37
C GLU A 32 -0.59 -0.43 0.88
N HIS A 33 -0.39 -1.29 1.90
CA HIS A 33 0.30 -0.90 3.13
C HIS A 33 1.74 -0.43 2.87
N MET A 34 2.45 -1.09 1.95
CA MET A 34 3.79 -0.66 1.55
C MET A 34 3.75 0.70 0.87
N LEU A 35 2.83 0.89 -0.07
CA LEU A 35 2.68 2.13 -0.80
C LEU A 35 2.34 3.30 0.14
N GLU A 36 1.42 3.08 1.08
CA GLU A 36 1.08 4.05 2.12
C GLU A 36 2.30 4.38 2.99
N ALA A 37 3.04 3.37 3.46
CA ALA A 37 4.24 3.59 4.26
C ALA A 37 5.33 4.38 3.50
N ILE A 38 5.50 4.16 2.20
CA ILE A 38 6.39 4.95 1.34
C ILE A 38 5.88 6.39 1.20
N ALA A 39 4.59 6.58 0.94
CA ALA A 39 3.96 7.89 0.78
C ALA A 39 4.08 8.73 2.07
N GLU A 40 3.90 8.12 3.24
CA GLU A 40 4.03 8.76 4.55
C GLU A 40 5.49 8.91 5.03
N GLY A 41 6.43 8.22 4.40
CA GLY A 41 7.81 8.16 4.87
C GLY A 41 7.99 7.33 6.15
N ASN A 42 7.09 6.40 6.42
CA ASN A 42 7.05 5.62 7.65
C ASN A 42 7.91 4.34 7.56
N LYS A 43 9.20 4.48 7.87
CA LYS A 43 10.18 3.38 7.86
C LYS A 43 9.71 2.15 8.62
N LYS A 44 9.19 2.35 9.84
CA LYS A 44 8.78 1.24 10.72
C LYS A 44 7.67 0.40 10.07
N ASN A 45 6.72 1.05 9.41
CA ASN A 45 5.65 0.35 8.71
C ASN A 45 6.17 -0.44 7.51
N MET A 46 7.14 0.10 6.75
CA MET A 46 7.81 -0.65 5.69
C MET A 46 8.49 -1.90 6.25
N GLU A 47 9.33 -1.77 7.29
CA GLU A 47 10.09 -2.88 7.89
C GLU A 47 9.19 -4.04 8.37
N ASN A 48 7.99 -3.73 8.89
CA ASN A 48 7.05 -4.74 9.37
C ASN A 48 6.61 -5.72 8.27
N ILE A 49 6.51 -5.23 7.03
CA ILE A 49 6.03 -6.00 5.86
C ILE A 49 7.13 -6.21 4.81
N TYR A 50 8.38 -5.87 5.11
CA TYR A 50 9.52 -6.03 4.20
C TYR A 50 10.30 -7.31 4.51
N VAL A 51 10.85 -7.93 3.47
CA VAL A 51 11.78 -9.06 3.60
C VAL A 51 13.15 -8.55 4.02
N GLU A 52 13.65 -9.06 5.15
CA GLU A 52 14.96 -8.69 5.67
C GLU A 52 16.07 -9.06 4.66
N GLY A 53 16.99 -8.13 4.42
CA GLY A 53 18.11 -8.29 3.47
C GLY A 53 17.77 -8.08 1.99
N ALA A 54 16.51 -7.83 1.64
CA ALA A 54 16.14 -7.47 0.27
C ALA A 54 16.60 -6.04 -0.11
N VAL A 55 16.85 -5.82 -1.41
CA VAL A 55 17.40 -4.57 -1.95
C VAL A 55 16.44 -4.00 -3.00
N PRO A 56 16.13 -2.69 -2.97
CA PRO A 56 16.61 -1.65 -2.01
C PRO A 56 16.07 -1.85 -0.59
N SER A 57 16.81 -1.46 0.45
CA SER A 57 16.28 -1.53 1.83
C SER A 57 15.20 -0.46 2.08
N PRO A 58 14.38 -0.54 3.14
CA PRO A 58 13.44 0.53 3.50
C PRO A 58 14.09 1.92 3.63
N ASP A 59 15.33 1.98 4.13
CA ASP A 59 16.10 3.24 4.19
C ASP A 59 16.47 3.76 2.79
N ASP A 60 16.82 2.87 1.87
CA ASP A 60 17.15 3.24 0.50
C ASP A 60 15.90 3.67 -0.25
N ILE A 61 14.77 2.98 -0.06
CA ILE A 61 13.47 3.34 -0.63
C ILE A 61 13.10 4.78 -0.24
N LEU A 62 13.27 5.16 1.02
CA LEU A 62 13.00 6.53 1.48
C LEU A 62 13.91 7.58 0.83
N LYS A 63 15.19 7.26 0.61
CA LYS A 63 16.13 8.17 -0.09
C LYS A 63 15.75 8.30 -1.56
N LEU A 64 15.46 7.16 -2.20
CA LEU A 64 15.11 7.07 -3.62
C LEU A 64 13.75 7.71 -3.92
N LYS A 65 12.85 7.83 -2.94
CA LYS A 65 11.56 8.52 -3.05
C LYS A 65 11.67 9.89 -3.75
N LYS A 66 12.74 10.64 -3.46
CA LYS A 66 13.01 11.94 -4.08
C LYS A 66 13.39 11.82 -5.56
N GLU A 67 14.26 10.86 -5.89
CA GLU A 67 14.70 10.58 -7.26
C GLU A 67 13.56 10.04 -8.14
N TRP A 68 12.64 9.29 -7.52
CA TRP A 68 11.43 8.80 -8.16
C TRP A 68 10.36 9.88 -8.34
N GLY A 69 10.56 11.08 -7.78
CA GLY A 69 9.63 12.19 -7.95
C GLY A 69 8.31 12.03 -7.18
N ILE A 70 8.30 11.19 -6.14
CA ILE A 70 7.09 10.88 -5.36
C ILE A 70 7.11 11.49 -3.95
N GLU A 71 8.08 12.35 -3.64
CA GLU A 71 8.24 12.98 -2.31
C GLU A 71 6.97 13.66 -1.79
N LYS A 72 6.22 14.29 -2.70
CA LYS A 72 5.00 15.06 -2.39
C LYS A 72 3.70 14.32 -2.68
N LEU A 73 3.77 13.08 -3.16
CA LEU A 73 2.59 12.30 -3.48
C LEU A 73 2.04 11.63 -2.22
N SER A 74 0.72 11.62 -2.10
CA SER A 74 0.01 10.81 -1.11
C SER A 74 -0.43 9.48 -1.72
N TYR A 75 -0.89 8.55 -0.88
CA TYR A 75 -1.42 7.26 -1.33
C TYR A 75 -2.49 7.41 -2.42
N GLN A 76 -3.35 8.43 -2.34
CA GLN A 76 -4.43 8.65 -3.30
C GLN A 76 -3.95 9.10 -4.69
N ASP A 77 -2.69 9.52 -4.83
CA ASP A 77 -2.11 9.89 -6.13
C ASP A 77 -1.68 8.67 -6.95
N PHE A 78 -1.81 7.46 -6.39
CA PHE A 78 -1.44 6.22 -7.03
C PHE A 78 -2.66 5.40 -7.45
N GLN A 79 -2.57 4.79 -8.63
CA GLN A 79 -3.50 3.75 -9.09
C GLN A 79 -2.81 2.40 -9.05
N LEU A 80 -3.22 1.53 -8.13
CA LEU A 80 -2.63 0.21 -7.92
C LEU A 80 -3.29 -0.84 -8.83
N GLU A 81 -2.48 -1.58 -9.59
CA GLU A 81 -2.94 -2.63 -10.50
C GLU A 81 -2.08 -3.90 -10.35
N GLU A 82 -2.70 -5.08 -10.47
CA GLU A 82 -1.96 -6.35 -10.52
C GLU A 82 -1.30 -6.48 -11.90
N ALA A 83 0.04 -6.44 -11.93
CA ALA A 83 0.83 -6.58 -13.15
C ALA A 83 1.22 -8.04 -13.43
N SER A 84 1.36 -8.84 -12.37
CA SER A 84 1.51 -10.30 -12.43
C SER A 84 1.14 -10.92 -11.08
N ILE A 85 1.11 -12.25 -11.02
CA ILE A 85 0.85 -13.02 -9.80
C ILE A 85 1.68 -12.61 -8.57
N HIS A 86 2.84 -11.96 -8.74
CA HIS A 86 3.66 -11.50 -7.62
C HIS A 86 4.01 -10.02 -7.70
N VAL A 87 3.45 -9.25 -8.62
CA VAL A 87 3.86 -7.85 -8.83
C VAL A 87 2.64 -6.97 -8.96
N PHE A 88 2.63 -5.90 -8.18
CA PHE A 88 1.69 -4.79 -8.31
C PHE A 88 2.41 -3.56 -8.85
N HIS A 89 1.74 -2.82 -9.71
CA HIS A 89 2.19 -1.52 -10.19
C HIS A 89 1.33 -0.43 -9.57
N ALA A 90 1.96 0.45 -8.80
CA ALA A 90 1.35 1.69 -8.32
C ALA A 90 1.67 2.81 -9.31
N HIS A 91 0.77 3.04 -10.26
CA HIS A 91 0.91 4.05 -11.29
C HIS A 91 0.75 5.46 -10.71
N TYR A 92 1.63 6.38 -11.12
CA TYR A 92 1.58 7.80 -10.73
C TYR A 92 2.05 8.69 -11.87
N LYS A 93 1.77 9.99 -11.74
CA LYS A 93 2.31 11.02 -12.63
C LYS A 93 3.51 11.69 -11.96
N ASP A 94 4.67 11.61 -12.60
CA ASP A 94 5.88 12.27 -12.13
C ASP A 94 5.66 13.80 -12.09
N ALA A 95 5.86 14.40 -10.92
CA ALA A 95 5.59 15.83 -10.71
C ALA A 95 6.55 16.75 -11.48
N GLN A 96 7.76 16.29 -11.82
CA GLN A 96 8.78 17.07 -12.52
C GLN A 96 8.62 16.97 -14.05
N THR A 97 8.36 15.77 -14.55
CA THR A 97 8.36 15.48 -15.99
C THR A 97 6.95 15.35 -16.57
N GLY A 98 5.93 15.18 -15.73
CA GLY A 98 4.55 14.92 -16.14
C GLY A 98 4.34 13.55 -16.78
N LYS A 99 5.38 12.70 -16.87
CA LYS A 99 5.29 11.35 -17.42
C LYS A 99 4.59 10.41 -16.45
N LYS A 100 3.89 9.42 -17.00
CA LYS A 100 3.36 8.32 -16.21
C LYS A 100 4.49 7.35 -15.87
N LYS A 101 4.59 6.98 -14.61
CA LYS A 101 5.51 5.98 -14.07
C LYS A 101 4.74 5.02 -13.19
N ALA A 102 5.35 3.94 -12.75
CA ALA A 102 4.80 3.09 -11.71
C ALA A 102 5.87 2.66 -10.70
N LEU A 103 5.46 2.51 -9.44
CA LEU A 103 6.21 1.74 -8.47
C LEU A 103 5.86 0.26 -8.63
N ALA A 104 6.83 -0.56 -8.99
CA ALA A 104 6.73 -2.00 -8.99
C ALA A 104 6.98 -2.53 -7.58
N LEU A 105 5.99 -3.20 -7.01
CA LEU A 105 5.99 -3.80 -5.68
C LEU A 105 5.92 -5.32 -5.87
N ARG A 106 7.00 -6.04 -5.55
CA ARG A 106 6.98 -7.50 -5.61
C ARG A 106 6.57 -8.08 -4.26
N VAL A 107 5.52 -8.88 -4.27
CA VAL A 107 5.02 -9.62 -3.11
C VAL A 107 5.64 -11.01 -3.05
N LYS A 108 5.87 -11.50 -1.84
CA LYS A 108 6.36 -12.84 -1.56
C LYS A 108 5.58 -13.42 -0.39
N GLU A 109 5.14 -14.66 -0.54
CA GLU A 109 4.55 -15.41 0.57
C GLU A 109 5.64 -15.93 1.50
N ASP A 110 5.41 -15.77 2.80
CA ASP A 110 6.20 -16.26 3.90
C ASP A 110 5.31 -17.09 4.82
N ALA A 111 5.79 -18.28 5.20
CA ALA A 111 5.00 -19.26 5.95
C ALA A 111 4.68 -18.79 7.37
N GLU A 112 5.50 -17.92 7.96
CA GLU A 112 5.37 -17.47 9.34
C GLU A 112 4.79 -16.05 9.41
N ARG A 113 5.20 -15.18 8.49
CA ARG A 113 4.89 -13.75 8.50
C ARG A 113 3.77 -13.34 7.54
N GLY A 114 3.30 -14.23 6.67
CA GLY A 114 2.26 -13.93 5.69
C GLY A 114 2.81 -13.33 4.40
N VAL A 115 2.15 -12.33 3.82
CA VAL A 115 2.64 -11.71 2.57
C VAL A 115 3.56 -10.55 2.90
N LEU A 116 4.76 -10.59 2.34
CA LEU A 116 5.80 -9.57 2.50
C LEU A 116 6.15 -8.95 1.15
N ILE A 117 6.83 -7.81 1.19
CA ILE A 117 7.43 -7.15 0.03
C ILE A 117 8.92 -7.40 0.03
N ASP A 118 9.44 -7.89 -1.10
CA ASP A 118 10.87 -8.17 -1.26
C ASP A 118 11.54 -7.33 -2.36
N PHE A 119 10.80 -6.41 -2.96
CA PHE A 119 11.33 -5.46 -3.93
C PHE A 119 10.39 -4.26 -4.12
N VAL A 120 11.00 -3.07 -4.22
CA VAL A 120 10.35 -1.84 -4.68
C VAL A 120 11.25 -1.14 -5.70
N GLY A 121 10.70 -0.75 -6.85
CA GLY A 121 11.45 -0.01 -7.86
C GLY A 121 10.54 0.78 -8.80
N VAL A 122 11.11 1.65 -9.63
CA VAL A 122 10.35 2.42 -10.63
C VAL A 122 10.44 1.77 -12.00
N VAL A 123 9.31 1.71 -12.69
CA VAL A 123 9.18 1.33 -14.09
C VAL A 123 8.44 2.42 -14.86
N GLU A 124 8.61 2.47 -16.19
CA GLU A 124 7.81 3.35 -17.05
C GLU A 124 6.33 2.92 -16.98
N GLY A 125 5.43 3.90 -16.86
CA GLY A 125 3.99 3.65 -16.81
C GLY A 125 3.39 3.60 -18.22
N ASN A 126 2.38 2.75 -18.42
CA ASN A 126 1.57 2.71 -19.64
C ASN A 126 0.46 3.78 -19.63
#